data_AF-A0A8M8UWI9-F1
#
_entry.id   AF-A0A8M8UWI9-F1
#
_cell.length_a   1.000
_cell.length_b   1.000
_cell.length_c   1.000
_cell.angle_alpha   90.00
_cell.angle_beta   90.00
_cell.angle_gamma   90.00
#
_symmetry.space_group_name_H-M   'P 1'
#
loop_
_entity.id
_entity.type
_entity.pdbx_description
1 polymer ?
#
loop_
_entity_poly.entity_id
_entity_poly.type
_entity_poly.pdbx_seq_one_letter_code
_entity_poly.pdbx_strand_id
1 'polypeptide(L)'
;MRSVDSVQFFIQFSARDFMHAVESWMKNYEISFIPASLSFDILRIGGIQSQKIFEGLLGCRMAATSATTFSIGSIAPTGPQVGRIQSLAFNINLNPKNHLRSFSGLKAATSVSCESESSFLGSGSSLVLERSYNTEAQKHSQRSYSYVQPHASYKVAILGAAGGIGQPLALLIKMSPLVSALNLYDIANVKGVAADLSHCNTPSQVADYTGESELANCLKDVDVVVIPAGVPSKPGITRDDLFNINANIVKTLVEAVAYNCPDAFIHIISNPVNSTVPIAAEVLKQKGVYDPKKLFGVTTLDVVRANTFVAQKKNLKLIDVDVPVVGAHAGITILPLLSKTKPSVAFTDEEVEELTVRIQNAGTEVVEAKAGAGSATLSMAYAAARFVESSLRALDGDSDVYECSYVQSDLTELPFFASRIKLGRNGVEAVISSELQGLTEFEQKALEALKPELKASIEKGVAFVQKQPVTA
;
A
#
# COMPACT_ATOMS: atom_id res chain seq x y z
N MET A 1 -42.02 33.35 29.13
CA MET A 1 -42.98 33.18 28.01
C MET A 1 -42.21 33.49 26.72
N ARG A 2 -42.00 32.44 25.88
CA ARG A 2 -41.73 32.39 24.41
C ARG A 2 -40.66 33.33 23.81
N SER A 3 -39.50 32.87 23.33
CA SER A 3 -39.11 31.93 22.24
C SER A 3 -38.87 32.61 20.88
N VAL A 4 -37.59 32.60 20.48
CA VAL A 4 -36.95 32.39 19.16
C VAL A 4 -37.77 32.62 17.89
N ASP A 5 -37.20 33.32 16.90
CA ASP A 5 -37.25 32.86 15.50
C ASP A 5 -36.08 33.36 14.65
N SER A 6 -35.58 32.42 13.85
CA SER A 6 -34.39 32.50 12.99
C SER A 6 -34.87 32.65 11.54
N VAL A 7 -34.36 33.62 10.79
CA VAL A 7 -34.73 33.83 9.39
C VAL A 7 -33.90 32.91 8.48
N GLN A 8 -34.57 32.00 7.78
CA GLN A 8 -33.99 31.08 6.81
C GLN A 8 -34.40 31.54 5.40
N PHE A 9 -33.43 31.97 4.58
CA PHE A 9 -33.66 32.30 3.17
C PHE A 9 -33.77 31.00 2.35
N PHE A 10 -34.94 30.74 1.75
CA PHE A 10 -35.13 29.73 0.72
C PHE A 10 -34.95 30.37 -0.67
N ILE A 11 -33.95 29.91 -1.43
CA ILE A 11 -33.86 30.16 -2.87
C ILE A 11 -34.49 28.93 -3.56
N GLN A 12 -35.66 29.10 -4.16
CA GLN A 12 -36.26 28.11 -5.07
C GLN A 12 -35.57 28.20 -6.43
N PHE A 13 -34.80 27.17 -6.81
CA PHE A 13 -34.45 26.94 -8.21
C PHE A 13 -35.54 26.12 -8.88
N SER A 14 -36.03 26.53 -10.05
CA SER A 14 -36.99 25.72 -10.80
C SER A 14 -36.28 24.56 -11.49
N ALA A 15 -36.95 23.41 -11.63
CA ALA A 15 -36.40 22.26 -12.37
C ALA A 15 -35.99 22.61 -13.82
N ARG A 16 -36.52 23.71 -14.38
CA ARG A 16 -36.17 24.23 -15.70
C ARG A 16 -34.77 24.82 -15.74
N ASP A 17 -34.36 25.51 -14.67
CA ASP A 17 -33.06 26.17 -14.57
C ASP A 17 -31.93 25.14 -14.40
N PHE A 18 -32.21 24.06 -13.67
CA PHE A 18 -31.31 22.92 -13.54
C PHE A 18 -31.11 22.19 -14.88
N MET A 19 -32.19 21.93 -15.62
CA MET A 19 -32.09 21.27 -16.94
C MET A 19 -31.35 22.14 -17.96
N HIS A 20 -31.53 23.47 -17.94
CA HIS A 20 -30.78 24.38 -18.81
C HIS A 20 -29.27 24.42 -18.47
N ALA A 21 -28.91 24.38 -17.19
CA ALA A 21 -27.52 24.31 -16.76
C ALA A 21 -26.85 23.00 -17.19
N VAL A 22 -27.60 21.89 -17.13
CA VAL A 22 -27.12 20.57 -17.57
C VAL A 22 -26.95 20.53 -19.10
N GLU A 23 -27.90 21.06 -19.87
CA GLU A 23 -27.77 21.14 -21.34
C GLU A 23 -26.62 22.05 -21.79
N SER A 24 -26.43 23.18 -21.10
CA SER A 24 -25.31 24.09 -21.39
C SER A 24 -23.96 23.50 -21.00
N TRP A 25 -23.90 22.67 -19.95
CA TRP A 25 -22.71 21.92 -19.57
C TRP A 25 -22.42 20.81 -20.60
N MET A 26 -23.43 20.06 -21.05
CA MET A 26 -23.26 18.98 -22.02
C MET A 26 -22.82 19.45 -23.41
N LYS A 27 -23.31 20.62 -23.88
CA LYS A 27 -22.86 21.21 -25.16
C LYS A 27 -21.38 21.61 -25.16
N ASN A 28 -20.81 21.93 -24.00
CA ASN A 28 -19.40 22.30 -23.88
C ASN A 28 -18.44 21.08 -23.90
N TYR A 29 -18.97 19.85 -23.88
CA TYR A 29 -18.16 18.61 -23.81
C TYR A 29 -18.50 17.56 -24.89
N GLU A 30 -19.23 17.92 -25.96
CA GLU A 30 -19.59 17.03 -27.09
C GLU A 30 -20.16 15.64 -26.69
N ILE A 31 -20.99 15.58 -25.65
CA ILE A 31 -21.65 14.33 -25.24
C ILE A 31 -23.05 14.24 -25.88
N SER A 32 -23.35 13.15 -26.58
CA SER A 32 -24.66 12.84 -27.16
C SER A 32 -25.33 11.67 -26.43
N PHE A 33 -26.65 11.75 -26.18
CA PHE A 33 -27.42 10.69 -25.51
C PHE A 33 -28.67 10.29 -26.30
N ILE A 34 -28.92 8.98 -26.38
CA ILE A 34 -30.14 8.34 -26.91
C ILE A 34 -31.03 8.01 -25.69
N PRO A 35 -32.30 8.48 -25.63
CA PRO A 35 -33.05 8.45 -24.37
C PRO A 35 -33.72 7.09 -24.11
N ALA A 36 -33.53 6.57 -22.89
CA ALA A 36 -34.44 5.63 -22.25
C ALA A 36 -34.95 6.28 -20.95
N SER A 37 -36.26 6.22 -20.76
CA SER A 37 -37.06 6.91 -19.74
C SER A 37 -36.70 6.54 -18.29
N LEU A 38 -36.43 7.54 -17.45
CA LEU A 38 -36.34 7.44 -15.99
C LEU A 38 -37.64 7.95 -15.35
N SER A 39 -38.33 7.10 -14.59
CA SER A 39 -39.40 7.50 -13.68
C SER A 39 -38.83 7.74 -12.28
N PHE A 40 -39.16 8.89 -11.69
CA PHE A 40 -38.87 9.26 -10.31
C PHE A 40 -40.03 8.82 -9.40
N ASP A 41 -39.77 7.95 -8.42
CA ASP A 41 -40.73 7.65 -7.35
C ASP A 41 -40.49 8.57 -6.13
N ILE A 42 -41.47 9.45 -5.89
CA ILE A 42 -41.60 10.24 -4.67
C ILE A 42 -42.51 9.48 -3.71
N LEU A 43 -41.96 9.04 -2.58
CA LEU A 43 -42.71 8.49 -1.45
C LEU A 43 -43.73 9.52 -0.93
N ARG A 44 -45.03 9.17 -0.92
CA ARG A 44 -46.07 9.87 -0.16
C ARG A 44 -46.88 8.87 0.67
N ILE A 45 -46.95 9.18 1.96
CA ILE A 45 -47.65 8.45 3.02
C ILE A 45 -49.16 8.73 2.93
N GLY A 46 -49.99 7.68 3.05
CA GLY A 46 -51.31 7.74 3.68
C GLY A 46 -52.55 7.41 2.83
N GLY A 47 -53.22 6.29 3.17
CA GLY A 47 -54.70 6.26 3.29
C GLY A 47 -55.55 5.60 2.19
N ILE A 48 -55.94 4.34 2.40
CA ILE A 48 -57.32 3.75 2.30
C ILE A 48 -58.16 4.04 1.02
N GLN A 49 -58.43 3.02 0.17
CA GLN A 49 -59.69 2.22 0.12
C GLN A 49 -59.88 1.41 -1.20
N SER A 50 -60.10 0.10 -1.03
CA SER A 50 -61.00 -0.86 -1.73
C SER A 50 -61.21 -0.97 -3.27
N GLN A 51 -61.01 -2.23 -3.72
CA GLN A 51 -61.88 -3.10 -4.57
C GLN A 51 -61.75 -3.19 -6.11
N LYS A 52 -61.21 -4.36 -6.52
CA LYS A 52 -61.55 -5.31 -7.61
C LYS A 52 -61.62 -4.83 -9.09
N ILE A 53 -61.01 -5.60 -10.02
CA ILE A 53 -61.65 -6.57 -10.96
C ILE A 53 -60.66 -7.07 -12.06
N PHE A 54 -60.57 -8.42 -12.19
CA PHE A 54 -60.35 -9.38 -13.31
C PHE A 54 -59.11 -9.48 -14.25
N GLU A 55 -58.58 -10.73 -14.26
CA GLU A 55 -58.12 -11.68 -15.34
C GLU A 55 -57.59 -11.17 -16.70
N GLY A 56 -56.64 -11.80 -17.42
CA GLY A 56 -55.91 -13.09 -17.42
C GLY A 56 -54.80 -12.95 -18.51
N LEU A 57 -54.02 -13.91 -19.02
CA LEU A 57 -53.80 -15.35 -18.87
C LEU A 57 -52.54 -15.68 -19.74
N LEU A 58 -51.95 -16.87 -19.59
CA LEU A 58 -50.78 -17.49 -20.29
C LEU A 58 -49.39 -17.19 -19.68
N GLY A 59 -48.60 -18.14 -19.17
CA GLY A 59 -48.73 -19.60 -19.01
C GLY A 59 -47.40 -20.26 -18.58
N CYS A 60 -47.50 -21.29 -17.72
CA CYS A 60 -46.56 -22.39 -17.42
C CYS A 60 -45.23 -22.09 -16.66
N ARG A 61 -45.15 -22.41 -15.34
CA ARG A 61 -44.81 -23.70 -14.64
C ARG A 61 -43.30 -23.83 -14.34
N MET A 62 -42.90 -23.59 -13.08
CA MET A 62 -42.65 -24.55 -11.97
C MET A 62 -41.25 -25.21 -11.97
N ALA A 63 -40.46 -24.90 -10.95
CA ALA A 63 -39.90 -25.89 -10.01
C ALA A 63 -39.33 -25.18 -8.77
N ALA A 64 -39.81 -25.59 -7.59
CA ALA A 64 -39.36 -25.18 -6.27
C ALA A 64 -38.99 -26.44 -5.47
N THR A 65 -37.98 -26.36 -4.61
CA THR A 65 -37.77 -27.07 -3.33
C THR A 65 -36.31 -26.83 -2.91
N SER A 66 -35.90 -26.62 -1.66
CA SER A 66 -36.55 -26.58 -0.36
C SER A 66 -35.53 -26.02 0.65
N ALA A 67 -35.90 -25.02 1.44
CA ALA A 67 -35.12 -24.53 2.59
C ALA A 67 -35.54 -25.29 3.86
N THR A 68 -34.57 -25.73 4.65
CA THR A 68 -34.77 -26.32 5.98
C THR A 68 -34.31 -25.34 7.05
N THR A 69 -35.24 -24.94 7.91
CA THR A 69 -35.03 -24.09 9.09
C THR A 69 -34.83 -24.98 10.32
N PHE A 70 -33.79 -24.74 11.11
CA PHE A 70 -33.58 -25.35 12.43
C PHE A 70 -33.79 -24.32 13.55
N SER A 71 -34.56 -24.73 14.55
CA SER A 71 -35.02 -23.92 15.70
C SER A 71 -34.00 -23.83 16.84
N ILE A 72 -34.05 -22.70 17.55
CA ILE A 72 -33.34 -22.40 18.80
C ILE A 72 -34.17 -22.84 20.01
N GLY A 73 -33.53 -23.44 21.01
CA GLY A 73 -34.12 -23.70 22.33
C GLY A 73 -33.13 -23.38 23.46
N SER A 74 -33.49 -22.41 24.30
CA SER A 74 -32.81 -22.06 25.56
C SER A 74 -33.58 -22.63 26.75
N ILE A 75 -32.90 -23.26 27.72
CA ILE A 75 -33.36 -23.36 29.13
C ILE A 75 -32.14 -23.40 30.07
N ALA A 76 -32.12 -22.50 31.06
CA ALA A 76 -31.46 -22.66 32.37
C ALA A 76 -32.58 -22.77 33.44
N PRO A 77 -32.36 -23.32 34.66
CA PRO A 77 -31.90 -22.47 35.77
C PRO A 77 -31.15 -23.13 36.98
N THR A 78 -30.35 -22.29 37.68
CA THR A 78 -30.11 -22.13 39.15
C THR A 78 -29.51 -23.23 40.07
N GLY A 79 -28.44 -22.86 40.81
CA GLY A 79 -28.32 -23.06 42.28
C GLY A 79 -27.01 -23.66 42.83
N PRO A 80 -26.47 -23.25 44.01
CA PRO A 80 -25.03 -22.99 44.21
C PRO A 80 -24.33 -23.93 45.22
N GLN A 81 -22.98 -24.06 45.17
CA GLN A 81 -22.11 -24.24 46.36
C GLN A 81 -20.64 -23.87 46.10
N VAL A 82 -20.02 -23.35 47.18
CA VAL A 82 -18.66 -22.84 47.35
C VAL A 82 -17.66 -23.98 47.57
N GLY A 83 -16.44 -23.87 47.02
CA GLY A 83 -15.32 -24.75 47.36
C GLY A 83 -14.02 -24.39 46.62
N ARG A 84 -12.97 -24.15 47.40
CA ARG A 84 -11.62 -23.69 47.00
C ARG A 84 -10.68 -24.91 46.91
N ILE A 85 -9.61 -24.82 46.10
CA ILE A 85 -8.23 -25.37 46.30
C ILE A 85 -7.63 -26.24 45.16
N GLN A 86 -6.40 -25.84 44.79
CA GLN A 86 -5.23 -26.54 44.20
C GLN A 86 -5.13 -26.83 42.70
N SER A 87 -4.30 -26.00 42.04
CA SER A 87 -3.61 -26.30 40.78
C SER A 87 -2.40 -27.22 41.02
N LEU A 88 -2.39 -28.35 40.31
CA LEU A 88 -1.21 -29.23 40.18
C LEU A 88 -0.31 -28.70 39.07
N ALA A 89 0.97 -28.48 39.42
CA ALA A 89 2.02 -28.06 38.51
C ALA A 89 2.49 -29.22 37.62
N PHE A 90 2.61 -28.98 36.31
CA PHE A 90 3.39 -29.81 35.40
C PHE A 90 4.65 -29.04 34.98
N ASN A 91 5.81 -29.58 35.33
CA ASN A 91 7.12 -29.11 34.86
C ASN A 91 7.37 -29.64 33.45
N ILE A 92 7.62 -28.74 32.48
CA ILE A 92 8.28 -29.07 31.21
C ILE A 92 9.57 -28.25 31.15
N ASN A 93 10.69 -28.98 31.11
CA ASN A 93 12.03 -28.43 30.98
C ASN A 93 12.32 -28.23 29.47
N LEU A 94 12.55 -26.99 29.03
CA LEU A 94 12.95 -26.69 27.65
C LEU A 94 14.27 -25.91 27.65
N ASN A 95 15.25 -26.51 26.99
CA ASN A 95 16.61 -26.05 26.78
C ASN A 95 16.65 -25.04 25.60
N PRO A 96 17.27 -23.86 25.68
CA PRO A 96 17.21 -22.89 24.60
C PRO A 96 18.40 -23.06 23.64
N LYS A 97 18.16 -23.76 22.54
CA LYS A 97 18.87 -23.51 21.27
C LYS A 97 17.86 -23.63 20.16
N ASN A 98 17.39 -22.48 19.65
CA ASN A 98 17.02 -22.25 18.25
C ASN A 98 16.56 -20.79 18.08
N HIS A 99 17.33 -20.04 17.29
CA HIS A 99 16.99 -18.70 16.83
C HIS A 99 15.87 -18.80 15.78
N LEU A 100 14.68 -18.28 16.10
CA LEU A 100 13.59 -18.07 15.15
C LEU A 100 13.75 -16.69 14.50
N ARG A 101 13.96 -16.68 13.19
CA ARG A 101 13.89 -15.50 12.31
C ARG A 101 12.40 -15.18 12.09
N SER A 102 11.95 -14.00 12.52
CA SER A 102 10.57 -13.53 12.36
C SER A 102 10.58 -12.26 11.51
N PHE A 103 9.91 -12.34 10.36
CA PHE A 103 9.73 -11.25 9.40
C PHE A 103 8.66 -10.27 9.89
N SER A 104 8.92 -8.98 9.75
CA SER A 104 8.17 -7.90 10.39
C SER A 104 7.14 -7.30 9.42
N GLY A 105 5.95 -7.90 9.34
CA GLY A 105 4.74 -7.10 9.12
C GLY A 105 4.52 -6.21 10.35
N LEU A 106 3.91 -5.03 10.18
CA LEU A 106 3.55 -4.09 11.26
C LEU A 106 3.15 -4.83 12.54
N LYS A 107 4.10 -4.98 13.47
CA LYS A 107 3.82 -5.54 14.79
C LYS A 107 3.04 -4.47 15.53
N ALA A 108 1.75 -4.71 15.74
CA ALA A 108 1.03 -4.05 16.81
C ALA A 108 1.81 -4.35 18.11
N ALA A 109 2.31 -3.31 18.77
CA ALA A 109 2.95 -3.44 20.07
C ALA A 109 1.94 -4.06 21.04
N THR A 110 2.15 -5.32 21.39
CA THR A 110 1.41 -6.02 22.45
C THR A 110 1.94 -5.56 23.80
N SER A 111 1.49 -4.39 24.25
CA SER A 111 1.11 -4.11 25.65
C SER A 111 0.85 -2.61 25.81
N VAL A 112 -0.41 -2.20 25.75
CA VAL A 112 -0.88 -0.99 26.44
C VAL A 112 -2.04 -1.43 27.33
N SER A 113 -1.71 -1.80 28.56
CA SER A 113 -2.65 -1.71 29.68
C SER A 113 -2.72 -0.24 30.07
N CYS A 114 -3.65 0.49 29.46
CA CYS A 114 -4.02 1.84 29.91
C CYS A 114 -5.05 1.68 31.02
N GLU A 115 -4.61 1.61 32.27
CA GLU A 115 -5.46 2.06 33.38
C GLU A 115 -5.48 3.58 33.32
N SER A 116 -6.46 4.13 32.63
CA SER A 116 -6.84 5.53 32.75
C SER A 116 -8.24 5.59 33.35
N GLU A 117 -8.31 5.57 34.69
CA GLU A 117 -9.39 6.27 35.37
C GLU A 117 -9.18 7.78 35.15
N SER A 118 -9.71 8.30 34.04
CA SER A 118 -9.98 9.73 33.93
C SER A 118 -11.43 9.95 34.35
N SER A 119 -11.66 10.02 35.66
CA SER A 119 -12.92 10.49 36.22
C SER A 119 -13.07 11.99 35.92
N PHE A 120 -13.82 12.27 34.87
CA PHE A 120 -14.50 13.54 34.64
C PHE A 120 -15.55 13.70 35.74
N LEU A 121 -15.16 14.25 36.90
CA LEU A 121 -15.97 14.95 37.91
C LEU A 121 -15.06 15.24 39.12
N GLY A 122 -14.84 16.52 39.40
CA GLY A 122 -14.01 16.94 40.53
C GLY A 122 -14.66 16.71 41.90
N SER A 123 -13.83 16.47 42.92
CA SER A 123 -14.06 16.99 44.27
C SER A 123 -12.81 16.88 45.17
N GLY A 124 -12.59 17.98 45.89
CA GLY A 124 -11.86 18.21 47.15
C GLY A 124 -10.92 17.16 47.80
N SER A 125 -9.69 17.64 48.04
CA SER A 125 -8.98 17.68 49.33
C SER A 125 -8.82 16.40 50.18
N SER A 126 -7.57 15.97 50.41
CA SER A 126 -6.99 15.85 51.76
C SER A 126 -5.47 15.60 51.72
N LEU A 127 -4.81 16.16 52.74
CA LEU A 127 -3.39 16.29 53.01
C LEU A 127 -2.75 15.03 53.63
N VAL A 128 -1.45 14.87 53.36
CA VAL A 128 -0.35 14.42 54.27
C VAL A 128 -0.55 13.14 55.09
N LEU A 129 0.28 12.12 54.82
CA LEU A 129 1.03 11.42 55.88
C LEU A 129 2.24 10.62 55.33
N GLU A 130 3.33 10.80 56.07
CA GLU A 130 4.70 10.37 55.87
C GLU A 130 4.93 8.93 56.40
N ARG A 131 6.08 8.36 56.01
CA ARG A 131 6.90 7.34 56.70
C ARG A 131 6.72 5.85 56.42
N SER A 132 7.74 5.37 55.71
CA SER A 132 8.73 4.38 56.20
C SER A 132 8.27 2.95 56.47
N TYR A 133 8.52 2.08 55.50
CA TYR A 133 9.07 0.74 55.75
C TYR A 133 10.17 0.44 54.74
N ASN A 134 11.42 0.43 55.22
CA ASN A 134 12.53 -0.27 54.57
C ASN A 134 12.42 -1.75 54.97
N THR A 135 12.51 -2.70 54.03
CA THR A 135 13.46 -3.84 54.09
C THR A 135 13.51 -4.58 52.75
N GLU A 136 14.69 -5.16 52.45
CA GLU A 136 15.00 -6.17 51.42
C GLU A 136 15.18 -5.68 49.96
N ALA A 137 16.41 -5.21 49.67
CA ALA A 137 16.89 -4.97 48.31
C ALA A 137 17.13 -6.30 47.58
N GLN A 138 16.15 -6.74 46.79
CA GLN A 138 16.37 -7.73 45.73
C GLN A 138 17.34 -7.14 44.69
N LYS A 139 18.44 -7.85 44.42
CA LYS A 139 19.32 -7.58 43.28
C LYS A 139 18.54 -7.79 41.98
N HIS A 140 17.86 -6.76 41.51
CA HIS A 140 17.30 -6.73 40.17
C HIS A 140 18.45 -6.57 39.17
N SER A 141 18.68 -7.61 38.38
CA SER A 141 19.41 -7.54 37.11
C SER A 141 18.73 -6.49 36.24
N GLN A 142 19.29 -5.29 36.20
CA GLN A 142 18.86 -4.21 35.32
C GLN A 142 19.19 -4.59 33.87
N ARG A 143 18.27 -5.28 33.20
CA ARG A 143 18.26 -5.32 31.73
C ARG A 143 17.92 -3.91 31.28
N SER A 144 18.93 -3.17 30.84
CA SER A 144 18.76 -1.88 30.16
C SER A 144 18.00 -2.12 28.86
N TYR A 145 16.69 -1.95 28.88
CA TYR A 145 15.92 -1.75 27.66
C TYR A 145 16.24 -0.34 27.17
N SER A 146 17.11 -0.21 26.18
CA SER A 146 17.23 1.00 25.39
C SER A 146 15.92 1.16 24.62
N TYR A 147 14.97 1.90 25.19
CA TYR A 147 13.87 2.45 24.42
C TYR A 147 14.48 3.46 23.45
N VAL A 148 14.73 3.03 22.21
CA VAL A 148 14.93 3.97 21.11
C VAL A 148 13.61 4.72 21.00
N GLN A 149 13.58 5.95 21.50
CA GLN A 149 12.51 6.88 21.20
C GLN A 149 12.66 7.19 19.71
N PRO A 150 11.74 6.80 18.83
CA PRO A 150 11.83 7.16 17.43
C PRO A 150 11.74 8.69 17.34
N HIS A 151 12.88 9.34 17.18
CA HIS A 151 12.93 10.73 16.81
C HIS A 151 12.59 10.78 15.33
N ALA A 152 11.46 11.39 14.98
CA ALA A 152 11.14 11.70 13.60
C ALA A 152 12.34 12.47 13.00
N SER A 153 13.09 11.82 12.10
CA SER A 153 14.42 12.31 11.67
C SER A 153 14.53 12.42 10.16
N TYR A 154 13.71 11.68 9.40
CA TYR A 154 13.89 11.54 7.96
C TYR A 154 12.94 12.42 7.17
N LYS A 155 13.43 12.94 6.03
CA LYS A 155 12.64 13.70 5.08
C LYS A 155 12.30 12.82 3.88
N VAL A 156 11.02 12.78 3.54
CA VAL A 156 10.51 12.00 2.39
C VAL A 156 9.88 12.95 1.39
N ALA A 157 10.20 12.80 0.10
CA ALA A 157 9.53 13.50 -0.98
C ALA A 157 8.69 12.54 -1.83
N ILE A 158 7.46 12.94 -2.16
CA ILE A 158 6.59 12.20 -3.10
C ILE A 158 6.40 13.05 -4.36
N LEU A 159 6.91 12.56 -5.49
CA LEU A 159 6.78 13.21 -6.79
C LEU A 159 5.61 12.60 -7.56
N GLY A 160 4.53 13.35 -7.72
CA GLY A 160 3.21 12.86 -8.17
C GLY A 160 2.21 12.66 -7.03
N ALA A 161 2.30 13.50 -5.99
CA ALA A 161 1.56 13.39 -4.75
C ALA A 161 0.04 13.62 -4.89
N ALA A 162 -0.41 14.36 -5.91
CA ALA A 162 -1.84 14.60 -6.15
C ALA A 162 -2.52 13.48 -6.95
N GLY A 163 -1.74 12.52 -7.48
CA GLY A 163 -2.25 11.38 -8.23
C GLY A 163 -2.99 10.33 -7.39
N GLY A 164 -3.64 9.38 -8.06
CA GLY A 164 -4.45 8.34 -7.40
C GLY A 164 -3.67 7.40 -6.48
N ILE A 165 -2.36 7.21 -6.72
CA ILE A 165 -1.44 6.52 -5.78
C ILE A 165 -0.87 7.52 -4.78
N GLY A 166 -0.50 8.72 -5.23
CA GLY A 166 0.19 9.73 -4.44
C GLY A 166 -0.55 10.14 -3.17
N GLN A 167 -1.86 10.42 -3.26
CA GLN A 167 -2.64 10.86 -2.10
C GLN A 167 -2.72 9.81 -0.98
N PRO A 168 -3.17 8.55 -1.23
CA PRO A 168 -3.18 7.54 -0.18
C PRO A 168 -1.77 7.15 0.29
N LEU A 169 -0.75 7.23 -0.57
CA LEU A 169 0.64 7.00 -0.19
C LEU A 169 1.14 8.08 0.79
N ALA A 170 0.84 9.35 0.51
CA ALA A 170 1.19 10.47 1.36
C ALA A 170 0.54 10.36 2.75
N LEU A 171 -0.73 9.94 2.82
CA LEU A 171 -1.40 9.64 4.08
C LEU A 171 -0.65 8.57 4.89
N LEU A 172 -0.29 7.45 4.26
CA LEU A 172 0.40 6.35 4.95
C LEU A 172 1.80 6.76 5.43
N ILE A 173 2.54 7.54 4.64
CA ILE A 173 3.87 8.03 5.03
C ILE A 173 3.76 9.08 6.14
N LYS A 174 2.75 9.97 6.09
CA LYS A 174 2.45 10.94 7.16
C LYS A 174 2.18 10.25 8.51
N MET A 175 1.69 9.01 8.52
CA MET A 175 1.46 8.22 9.72
C MET A 175 2.71 7.58 10.31
N SER A 176 3.84 7.53 9.59
CA SER A 176 5.08 6.93 10.09
C SER A 176 5.73 7.82 11.16
N PRO A 177 6.16 7.26 12.31
CA PRO A 177 6.85 8.02 13.36
C PRO A 177 8.29 8.39 12.99
N LEU A 178 8.86 7.77 11.94
CA LEU A 178 10.23 8.01 11.49
C LEU A 178 10.35 9.27 10.60
N VAL A 179 9.23 9.76 10.07
CA VAL A 179 9.20 10.88 9.12
C VAL A 179 9.05 12.20 9.87
N SER A 180 10.03 13.09 9.68
CA SER A 180 10.05 14.45 10.22
C SER A 180 9.42 15.48 9.28
N ALA A 181 9.64 15.31 7.97
CA ALA A 181 9.09 16.17 6.94
C ALA A 181 8.65 15.34 5.72
N LEU A 182 7.47 15.66 5.21
CA LEU A 182 6.88 15.07 4.04
C LEU A 182 6.67 16.16 2.99
N ASN A 183 7.51 16.14 1.96
CA ASN A 183 7.44 17.06 0.85
C ASN A 183 6.57 16.46 -0.26
N LEU A 184 5.52 17.16 -0.65
CA LEU A 184 4.58 16.71 -1.67
C LEU A 184 4.76 17.56 -2.92
N TYR A 185 5.13 16.92 -4.02
CA TYR A 185 5.27 17.57 -5.31
C TYR A 185 4.24 17.06 -6.31
N ASP A 186 3.66 17.97 -7.07
CA ASP A 186 2.90 17.66 -8.28
C ASP A 186 2.87 18.86 -9.23
N ILE A 187 2.47 18.65 -10.48
CA ILE A 187 2.27 19.75 -11.43
C ILE A 187 1.02 20.58 -11.10
N ALA A 188 0.06 20.00 -10.38
CA ALA A 188 -1.19 20.65 -9.98
C ALA A 188 -1.80 20.03 -8.72
N ASN A 189 -2.73 20.75 -8.09
CA ASN A 189 -3.62 20.26 -7.01
C ASN A 189 -2.96 19.78 -5.70
N VAL A 190 -1.64 19.85 -5.56
CA VAL A 190 -0.93 19.34 -4.37
C VAL A 190 -1.17 20.19 -3.11
N LYS A 191 -1.47 21.49 -3.25
CA LYS A 191 -1.76 22.39 -2.11
C LYS A 191 -2.92 21.90 -1.25
N GLY A 192 -3.99 21.42 -1.90
CA GLY A 192 -5.16 20.87 -1.21
C GLY A 192 -4.82 19.58 -0.46
N VAL A 193 -3.99 18.72 -1.08
CA VAL A 193 -3.52 17.47 -0.48
C VAL A 193 -2.67 17.75 0.77
N ALA A 194 -1.75 18.71 0.68
CA ALA A 194 -0.92 19.09 1.82
C ALA A 194 -1.73 19.71 2.96
N ALA A 195 -2.68 20.60 2.65
CA ALA A 195 -3.57 21.19 3.64
C ALA A 195 -4.38 20.11 4.39
N ASP A 196 -4.95 19.15 3.65
CA ASP A 196 -5.68 18.02 4.24
C ASP A 196 -4.79 17.18 5.18
N LEU A 197 -3.63 16.76 4.69
CA LEU A 197 -2.67 15.96 5.48
C LEU A 197 -2.07 16.70 6.67
N SER A 198 -1.97 18.03 6.61
CA SER A 198 -1.45 18.85 7.71
C SER A 198 -2.30 18.78 8.97
N HIS A 199 -3.59 18.42 8.84
CA HIS A 199 -4.50 18.25 9.96
C HIS A 199 -4.31 16.92 10.70
N CYS A 200 -3.56 15.96 10.13
CA CYS A 200 -3.25 14.71 10.80
C CYS A 200 -2.27 14.95 11.96
N ASN A 201 -2.65 14.51 13.16
CA ASN A 201 -1.94 14.71 14.43
C ASN A 201 -0.72 13.80 14.62
N THR A 202 0.21 13.83 13.66
CA THR A 202 1.46 13.06 13.65
C THR A 202 2.67 14.00 13.54
N PRO A 203 3.88 13.59 13.95
CA PRO A 203 5.02 14.50 14.07
C PRO A 203 5.54 15.05 12.74
N SER A 204 5.32 14.35 11.62
CA SER A 204 5.76 14.79 10.30
C SER A 204 5.13 16.12 9.91
N GLN A 205 5.95 17.12 9.58
CA GLN A 205 5.50 18.34 8.93
C GLN A 205 5.22 18.07 7.45
N VAL A 206 4.24 18.76 6.86
CA VAL A 206 3.87 18.58 5.44
C VAL A 206 4.10 19.88 4.71
N ALA A 207 4.75 19.82 3.55
CA ALA A 207 4.98 20.96 2.66
C ALA A 207 4.56 20.61 1.23
N ASP A 208 3.89 21.55 0.55
CA ASP A 208 3.53 21.43 -0.87
C ASP A 208 4.50 22.16 -1.79
N TYR A 209 4.69 21.60 -2.98
CA TYR A 209 5.51 22.14 -4.06
C TYR A 209 4.79 21.93 -5.40
N THR A 210 4.31 23.00 -6.02
CA THR A 210 3.52 22.96 -7.25
C THR A 210 4.32 23.46 -8.46
N GLY A 211 4.45 22.60 -9.46
CA GLY A 211 5.05 22.95 -10.75
C GLY A 211 6.58 23.00 -10.74
N GLU A 212 7.15 23.01 -11.95
CA GLU A 212 8.58 22.75 -12.19
C GLU A 212 9.53 23.66 -11.39
N SER A 213 9.18 24.94 -11.21
CA SER A 213 9.98 25.91 -10.45
C SER A 213 10.16 25.56 -8.97
N GLU A 214 9.27 24.76 -8.41
CA GLU A 214 9.30 24.36 -6.99
C GLU A 214 9.91 22.97 -6.77
N LEU A 215 10.13 22.19 -7.83
CA LEU A 215 10.68 20.83 -7.77
C LEU A 215 12.04 20.77 -7.08
N ALA A 216 12.95 21.69 -7.40
CA ALA A 216 14.27 21.74 -6.79
C ALA A 216 14.19 21.97 -5.27
N ASN A 217 13.28 22.82 -4.81
CA ASN A 217 13.07 23.07 -3.38
C ASN A 217 12.44 21.86 -2.67
N CYS A 218 11.54 21.13 -3.34
CA CYS A 218 10.95 19.90 -2.83
C CYS A 218 12.01 18.84 -2.47
N LEU A 219 13.11 18.81 -3.21
CA LEU A 219 14.12 17.76 -3.14
C LEU A 219 15.28 18.07 -2.17
N LYS A 220 15.34 19.27 -1.58
CA LYS A 220 16.44 19.66 -0.69
C LYS A 220 16.51 18.79 0.57
N ASP A 221 17.69 18.24 0.82
CA ASP A 221 18.00 17.40 1.98
C ASP A 221 17.02 16.21 2.18
N VAL A 222 16.48 15.68 1.09
CA VAL A 222 15.55 14.53 1.14
C VAL A 222 16.35 13.24 1.29
N ASP A 223 15.93 12.37 2.22
CA ASP A 223 16.54 11.05 2.44
C ASP A 223 15.94 9.98 1.53
N VAL A 224 14.63 10.07 1.26
CA VAL A 224 13.88 9.12 0.42
C VAL A 224 12.99 9.86 -0.57
N VAL A 225 13.17 9.61 -1.86
CA VAL A 225 12.33 10.14 -2.94
C VAL A 225 11.47 9.01 -3.50
N VAL A 226 10.16 9.23 -3.55
CA VAL A 226 9.19 8.26 -4.07
C VAL A 226 8.51 8.84 -5.31
N ILE A 227 8.56 8.11 -6.42
CA ILE A 227 8.07 8.57 -7.72
C ILE A 227 6.89 7.69 -8.18
N PRO A 228 5.67 7.96 -7.69
CA PRO A 228 4.44 7.42 -8.28
C PRO A 228 3.95 8.19 -9.51
N ALA A 229 4.56 9.33 -9.85
CA ALA A 229 4.18 10.15 -10.99
C ALA A 229 4.11 9.34 -12.29
N GLY A 230 3.03 9.51 -13.03
CA GLY A 230 2.81 8.83 -14.29
C GLY A 230 1.36 8.93 -14.71
N VAL A 231 1.15 8.76 -16.00
CA VAL A 231 -0.19 8.65 -16.57
C VAL A 231 -0.64 7.19 -16.44
N PRO A 232 -1.84 6.92 -15.88
CA PRO A 232 -2.40 5.57 -15.89
C PRO A 232 -2.86 5.21 -17.30
N SER A 233 -2.92 3.91 -17.61
CA SER A 233 -3.52 3.42 -18.84
C SER A 233 -4.96 3.96 -18.98
N LYS A 234 -5.27 4.56 -20.12
CA LYS A 234 -6.62 5.03 -20.47
C LYS A 234 -7.01 4.50 -21.85
N PRO A 235 -8.31 4.27 -22.12
CA PRO A 235 -8.77 3.95 -23.47
C PRO A 235 -8.28 4.98 -24.50
N GLY A 236 -7.76 4.53 -25.64
CA GLY A 236 -7.30 5.38 -26.74
C GLY A 236 -5.82 5.76 -26.74
N ILE A 237 -5.05 5.48 -25.67
CA ILE A 237 -3.59 5.67 -25.65
C ILE A 237 -2.90 4.33 -25.94
N THR A 238 -1.94 4.30 -26.87
CA THR A 238 -1.21 3.06 -27.16
C THR A 238 -0.22 2.73 -26.03
N ARG A 239 0.21 1.46 -25.93
CA ARG A 239 1.23 1.05 -24.95
C ARG A 239 2.55 1.81 -25.13
N ASP A 240 2.91 2.12 -26.37
CA ASP A 240 4.14 2.85 -26.68
C ASP A 240 4.02 4.34 -26.36
N ASP A 241 2.87 4.96 -26.60
CA ASP A 241 2.62 6.35 -26.20
C ASP A 241 2.69 6.49 -24.67
N LEU A 242 2.05 5.56 -23.96
CA LEU A 242 2.07 5.52 -22.49
C LEU A 242 3.49 5.35 -21.95
N PHE A 243 4.28 4.48 -22.59
CA PHE A 243 5.69 4.33 -22.27
C PHE A 243 6.45 5.65 -22.47
N ASN A 244 6.31 6.31 -23.63
CA ASN A 244 7.03 7.55 -23.92
C ASN A 244 6.67 8.69 -22.97
N ILE A 245 5.39 8.81 -22.59
CA ILE A 245 4.94 9.82 -21.63
C ILE A 245 5.58 9.56 -20.27
N ASN A 246 5.47 8.35 -19.74
CA ASN A 246 6.00 8.02 -18.41
C ASN A 246 7.54 8.01 -18.40
N ALA A 247 8.18 7.64 -19.51
CA ALA A 247 9.63 7.71 -19.67
C ALA A 247 10.15 9.15 -19.58
N ASN A 248 9.48 10.11 -20.23
CA ASN A 248 9.81 11.53 -20.10
C ASN A 248 9.59 12.05 -18.67
N ILE A 249 8.47 11.71 -18.05
CA ILE A 249 8.18 12.11 -16.65
C ILE A 249 9.28 11.60 -15.72
N VAL A 250 9.62 10.31 -15.78
CA VAL A 250 10.66 9.72 -14.93
C VAL A 250 12.02 10.35 -15.21
N LYS A 251 12.38 10.54 -16.49
CA LYS A 251 13.63 11.21 -16.87
C LYS A 251 13.74 12.59 -16.20
N THR A 252 12.77 13.48 -16.40
CA THR A 252 12.79 14.84 -15.83
C THR A 252 12.84 14.85 -14.31
N LEU A 253 12.06 13.99 -13.64
CA LEU A 253 12.06 13.93 -12.18
C LEU A 253 13.38 13.39 -11.62
N VAL A 254 13.95 12.36 -12.24
CA VAL A 254 15.24 11.79 -11.81
C VAL A 254 16.40 12.73 -12.12
N GLU A 255 16.35 13.51 -13.20
CA GLU A 255 17.30 14.61 -13.43
C GLU A 255 17.29 15.60 -12.28
N ALA A 256 16.11 16.02 -11.83
CA ALA A 256 16.00 16.92 -10.68
C ALA A 256 16.55 16.28 -9.39
N VAL A 257 16.29 15.00 -9.17
CA VAL A 257 16.87 14.25 -8.03
C VAL A 257 18.39 14.23 -8.09
N ALA A 258 18.97 13.96 -9.27
CA ALA A 258 20.41 13.94 -9.48
C ALA A 258 21.09 15.27 -9.09
N TYR A 259 20.43 16.40 -9.36
CA TYR A 259 20.96 17.73 -9.04
C TYR A 259 20.77 18.15 -7.57
N ASN A 260 19.68 17.73 -6.92
CA ASN A 260 19.26 18.31 -5.64
C ASN A 260 19.45 17.38 -4.45
N CYS A 261 19.36 16.06 -4.65
CA CYS A 261 19.54 15.06 -3.58
C CYS A 261 20.07 13.73 -4.15
N PRO A 262 21.28 13.71 -4.75
CA PRO A 262 21.85 12.51 -5.36
C PRO A 262 22.06 11.36 -4.38
N ASP A 263 22.14 11.65 -3.08
CA ASP A 263 22.35 10.67 -2.03
C ASP A 263 21.07 10.01 -1.50
N ALA A 264 19.89 10.47 -1.92
CA ALA A 264 18.60 9.94 -1.49
C ALA A 264 18.36 8.50 -1.99
N PHE A 265 17.55 7.73 -1.28
CA PHE A 265 17.00 6.48 -1.82
C PHE A 265 15.88 6.82 -2.81
N ILE A 266 15.98 6.33 -4.04
CA ILE A 266 15.07 6.65 -5.13
C ILE A 266 14.15 5.45 -5.40
N HIS A 267 12.86 5.62 -5.12
CA HIS A 267 11.83 4.59 -5.29
C HIS A 267 11.01 4.88 -6.54
N ILE A 268 11.22 4.10 -7.60
CA ILE A 268 10.46 4.19 -8.85
C ILE A 268 9.22 3.29 -8.76
N ILE A 269 8.04 3.91 -8.82
CA ILE A 269 6.73 3.23 -8.93
C ILE A 269 6.14 3.45 -10.33
N SER A 270 6.55 4.51 -11.02
CA SER A 270 6.13 4.87 -12.37
C SER A 270 6.23 3.68 -13.34
N ASN A 271 5.09 3.29 -13.91
CA ASN A 271 5.04 2.19 -14.86
C ASN A 271 5.45 2.62 -16.28
N PRO A 272 6.08 1.73 -17.07
CA PRO A 272 6.46 0.35 -16.72
C PRO A 272 7.79 0.27 -15.96
N VAL A 273 7.78 -0.26 -14.73
CA VAL A 273 8.96 -0.34 -13.83
C VAL A 273 10.16 -1.01 -14.51
N ASN A 274 9.91 -2.07 -15.30
CA ASN A 274 10.94 -2.82 -16.03
C ASN A 274 11.81 -1.93 -16.94
N SER A 275 11.29 -0.79 -17.41
CA SER A 275 12.00 0.16 -18.27
C SER A 275 12.29 1.49 -17.58
N THR A 276 11.44 1.96 -16.66
CA THR A 276 11.64 3.25 -15.98
C THR A 276 12.80 3.22 -14.98
N VAL A 277 13.10 2.07 -14.36
CA VAL A 277 14.32 1.92 -13.55
C VAL A 277 15.60 1.99 -14.40
N PRO A 278 15.73 1.26 -15.52
CA PRO A 278 16.83 1.49 -16.47
C PRO A 278 16.95 2.93 -16.96
N ILE A 279 15.83 3.62 -17.24
CA ILE A 279 15.84 5.05 -17.58
C ILE A 279 16.46 5.88 -16.45
N ALA A 280 15.99 5.69 -15.22
CA ALA A 280 16.51 6.40 -14.05
C ALA A 280 18.02 6.15 -13.86
N ALA A 281 18.46 4.90 -14.01
CA ALA A 281 19.87 4.54 -13.91
C ALA A 281 20.72 5.26 -14.98
N GLU A 282 20.29 5.25 -16.24
CA GLU A 282 21.03 5.92 -17.32
C GLU A 282 21.07 7.44 -17.14
N VAL A 283 19.98 8.06 -16.68
CA VAL A 283 19.95 9.49 -16.34
C VAL A 283 20.97 9.82 -15.25
N LEU A 284 20.98 9.05 -14.16
CA LEU A 284 21.93 9.23 -13.06
C LEU A 284 23.38 9.00 -13.50
N LYS A 285 23.62 8.03 -14.42
CA LYS A 285 24.95 7.78 -15.00
C LYS A 285 25.41 8.95 -15.86
N GLN A 286 24.55 9.50 -16.71
CA GLN A 286 24.85 10.70 -17.51
C GLN A 286 25.16 11.92 -16.62
N LYS A 287 24.55 11.99 -15.43
CA LYS A 287 24.83 13.00 -14.41
C LYS A 287 26.03 12.69 -13.51
N GLY A 288 26.65 11.52 -13.64
CA GLY A 288 27.83 11.14 -12.86
C GLY A 288 27.57 10.87 -11.37
N VAL A 289 26.31 10.67 -10.97
CA VAL A 289 25.90 10.48 -9.56
C VAL A 289 25.23 9.13 -9.30
N TYR A 290 25.33 8.19 -10.25
CA TYR A 290 24.68 6.89 -10.12
C TYR A 290 25.30 6.02 -9.03
N ASP A 291 24.52 5.73 -7.99
CA ASP A 291 24.79 4.68 -7.01
C ASP A 291 23.77 3.53 -7.19
N PRO A 292 24.18 2.35 -7.66
CA PRO A 292 23.27 1.21 -7.86
C PRO A 292 22.63 0.72 -6.55
N LYS A 293 23.18 1.06 -5.38
CA LYS A 293 22.62 0.67 -4.08
C LYS A 293 21.42 1.52 -3.67
N LYS A 294 21.19 2.67 -4.30
CA LYS A 294 20.18 3.65 -3.89
C LYS A 294 19.01 3.80 -4.86
N LEU A 295 19.01 3.08 -5.98
CA LEU A 295 17.92 3.09 -6.97
C LEU A 295 17.10 1.80 -6.87
N PHE A 296 15.80 1.95 -6.61
CA PHE A 296 14.89 0.85 -6.35
C PHE A 296 13.66 0.93 -7.26
N GLY A 297 13.39 -0.14 -8.00
CA GLY A 297 12.07 -0.41 -8.55
C GLY A 297 11.19 -1.07 -7.48
N VAL A 298 10.06 -0.44 -7.15
CA VAL A 298 9.17 -0.93 -6.11
C VAL A 298 8.30 -2.06 -6.66
N THR A 299 8.65 -3.31 -6.36
CA THR A 299 7.89 -4.53 -6.74
C THR A 299 7.10 -5.13 -5.57
N THR A 300 7.07 -4.43 -4.44
CA THR A 300 6.46 -4.90 -3.18
C THR A 300 4.98 -5.28 -3.33
N LEU A 301 4.26 -4.68 -4.30
CA LEU A 301 2.86 -5.03 -4.55
C LEU A 301 2.70 -6.49 -5.00
N ASP A 302 3.68 -7.05 -5.72
CA ASP A 302 3.64 -8.44 -6.16
C ASP A 302 3.83 -9.39 -4.99
N VAL A 303 4.73 -9.06 -4.06
CA VAL A 303 4.91 -9.80 -2.80
C VAL A 303 3.65 -9.72 -1.93
N VAL A 304 3.04 -8.54 -1.81
CA VAL A 304 1.77 -8.36 -1.06
C VAL A 304 0.66 -9.22 -1.65
N ARG A 305 0.54 -9.27 -2.98
CA ARG A 305 -0.43 -10.13 -3.69
C ARG A 305 -0.12 -11.61 -3.50
N ALA A 306 1.13 -12.02 -3.68
CA ALA A 306 1.56 -13.40 -3.51
C ALA A 306 1.25 -13.90 -2.09
N ASN A 307 1.62 -13.14 -1.06
CA ASN A 307 1.32 -13.48 0.33
C ASN A 307 -0.19 -13.61 0.55
N THR A 308 -0.99 -12.69 -0.01
CA THR A 308 -2.45 -12.70 0.11
C THR A 308 -3.06 -13.95 -0.53
N PHE A 309 -2.70 -14.25 -1.78
CA PHE A 309 -3.28 -15.36 -2.52
C PHE A 309 -2.82 -16.72 -1.99
N VAL A 310 -1.55 -16.85 -1.60
CA VAL A 310 -1.04 -18.06 -0.96
C VAL A 310 -1.71 -18.29 0.39
N ALA A 311 -1.86 -17.26 1.22
CA ALA A 311 -2.55 -17.38 2.50
C ALA A 311 -4.00 -17.85 2.32
N GLN A 312 -4.72 -17.30 1.33
CA GLN A 312 -6.09 -17.71 1.01
C GLN A 312 -6.15 -19.16 0.50
N LYS A 313 -5.30 -19.54 -0.46
CA LYS A 313 -5.29 -20.87 -1.07
C LYS A 313 -4.93 -21.97 -0.06
N LYS A 314 -3.98 -21.69 0.84
CA LYS A 314 -3.47 -22.65 1.83
C LYS A 314 -4.08 -22.50 3.22
N ASN A 315 -5.06 -21.60 3.37
CA ASN A 315 -5.70 -21.29 4.65
C ASN A 315 -4.68 -20.99 5.77
N LEU A 316 -3.66 -20.18 5.44
CA LEU A 316 -2.63 -19.75 6.38
C LEU A 316 -2.98 -18.39 6.97
N LYS A 317 -2.40 -18.07 8.13
CA LYS A 317 -2.48 -16.72 8.69
C LYS A 317 -1.64 -15.79 7.83
N LEU A 318 -2.28 -14.78 7.23
CA LEU A 318 -1.63 -13.86 6.28
C LEU A 318 -0.36 -13.21 6.83
N ILE A 319 -0.35 -12.84 8.12
CA ILE A 319 0.79 -12.19 8.77
C ILE A 319 2.05 -13.07 8.84
N ASP A 320 1.89 -14.38 8.75
CA ASP A 320 2.98 -15.36 8.82
C ASP A 320 3.51 -15.74 7.42
N VAL A 321 2.84 -15.32 6.34
CA VAL A 321 3.18 -15.69 4.96
C VAL A 321 4.21 -14.74 4.34
N ASP A 322 5.30 -15.31 3.83
CA ASP A 322 6.35 -14.65 3.05
C ASP A 322 6.67 -15.48 1.81
N VAL A 323 6.28 -14.97 0.64
CA VAL A 323 6.57 -15.54 -0.68
C VAL A 323 7.56 -14.59 -1.37
N PRO A 324 8.80 -15.01 -1.63
CA PRO A 324 9.71 -14.22 -2.45
C PRO A 324 9.17 -14.11 -3.88
N VAL A 325 9.14 -12.90 -4.42
CA VAL A 325 8.83 -12.65 -5.83
C VAL A 325 10.04 -12.03 -6.50
N VAL A 326 10.50 -12.67 -7.58
CA VAL A 326 11.73 -12.31 -8.32
C VAL A 326 11.39 -11.97 -9.78
N GLY A 327 12.39 -11.53 -10.55
CA GLY A 327 12.21 -11.16 -11.96
C GLY A 327 12.05 -9.66 -12.16
N ALA A 328 10.84 -9.18 -12.40
CA ALA A 328 10.51 -7.76 -12.54
C ALA A 328 9.02 -7.51 -12.21
N HIS A 329 8.33 -6.57 -12.88
CA HIS A 329 6.99 -6.09 -12.49
C HIS A 329 5.96 -6.06 -13.65
N ALA A 330 6.06 -6.95 -14.64
CA ALA A 330 5.09 -7.00 -15.74
C ALA A 330 4.87 -8.41 -16.29
N GLY A 331 3.61 -8.89 -16.28
CA GLY A 331 3.23 -10.16 -16.90
C GLY A 331 4.10 -11.31 -16.41
N ILE A 332 4.66 -12.11 -17.33
CA ILE A 332 5.47 -13.29 -16.99
C ILE A 332 6.78 -12.93 -16.27
N THR A 333 7.21 -11.66 -16.33
CA THR A 333 8.40 -11.22 -15.59
C THR A 333 8.22 -11.22 -14.08
N ILE A 334 6.97 -11.33 -13.59
CA ILE A 334 6.69 -11.52 -12.16
C ILE A 334 6.77 -13.01 -11.85
N LEU A 335 7.82 -13.44 -11.13
CA LEU A 335 8.05 -14.84 -10.78
C LEU A 335 7.93 -15.07 -9.27
N PRO A 336 6.77 -15.53 -8.76
CA PRO A 336 6.64 -15.95 -7.37
C PRO A 336 7.35 -17.28 -7.14
N LEU A 337 8.30 -17.31 -6.20
CA LEU A 337 9.01 -18.53 -5.80
C LEU A 337 8.19 -19.28 -4.76
N LEU A 338 7.12 -19.94 -5.20
CA LEU A 338 6.20 -20.68 -4.33
C LEU A 338 6.92 -21.79 -3.55
N SER A 339 7.97 -22.40 -4.13
CA SER A 339 8.80 -23.40 -3.46
C SER A 339 9.57 -22.86 -2.25
N LYS A 340 9.73 -21.53 -2.17
CA LYS A 340 10.44 -20.81 -1.10
C LYS A 340 9.50 -20.13 -0.10
N THR A 341 8.19 -20.39 -0.20
CA THR A 341 7.18 -19.86 0.72
C THR A 341 7.51 -20.18 2.17
N LYS A 342 7.35 -19.20 3.04
CA LYS A 342 7.39 -19.36 4.50
C LYS A 342 6.02 -19.02 5.08
N PRO A 343 5.46 -19.82 6.01
CA PRO A 343 5.92 -21.16 6.40
C PRO A 343 5.92 -22.13 5.22
N SER A 344 6.78 -23.15 5.29
CA SER A 344 6.87 -24.16 4.23
C SER A 344 5.54 -24.91 4.08
N VAL A 345 5.00 -24.92 2.86
CA VAL A 345 3.77 -25.62 2.51
C VAL A 345 3.93 -26.31 1.15
N ALA A 346 3.30 -27.47 0.99
CA ALA A 346 3.31 -28.19 -0.27
C ALA A 346 2.27 -27.60 -1.24
N PHE A 347 2.64 -27.51 -2.51
CA PHE A 347 1.76 -27.13 -3.62
C PHE A 347 1.72 -28.27 -4.63
N THR A 348 0.55 -28.56 -5.21
CA THR A 348 0.45 -29.39 -6.41
C THR A 348 0.87 -28.57 -7.63
N ASP A 349 1.18 -29.23 -8.74
CA ASP A 349 1.58 -28.56 -9.98
C ASP A 349 0.48 -27.62 -10.49
N GLU A 350 -0.79 -28.03 -10.36
CA GLU A 350 -1.95 -27.20 -10.73
C GLU A 350 -2.06 -25.95 -9.85
N GLU A 351 -1.81 -26.08 -8.53
CA GLU A 351 -1.82 -24.93 -7.64
C GLU A 351 -0.67 -23.95 -7.93
N VAL A 352 0.51 -24.48 -8.30
CA VAL A 352 1.66 -23.67 -8.70
C VAL A 352 1.33 -22.86 -9.96
N GLU A 353 0.76 -23.50 -10.98
CA GLU A 353 0.38 -22.83 -12.22
C GLU A 353 -0.72 -21.78 -11.98
N GLU A 354 -1.82 -22.14 -11.31
CA GLU A 354 -2.95 -21.26 -11.02
C GLU A 354 -2.52 -20.02 -10.22
N LEU A 355 -1.76 -20.21 -9.14
CA LEU A 355 -1.29 -19.10 -8.31
C LEU A 355 -0.31 -18.21 -9.07
N THR A 356 0.61 -18.79 -9.84
CA THR A 356 1.58 -18.02 -10.63
C THR A 356 0.87 -17.12 -11.64
N VAL A 357 -0.05 -17.68 -12.43
CA VAL A 357 -0.82 -16.93 -13.43
C VAL A 357 -1.65 -15.83 -12.78
N ARG A 358 -2.30 -16.12 -11.64
CA ARG A 358 -3.09 -15.11 -10.92
C ARG A 358 -2.22 -13.99 -10.37
N ILE A 359 -1.05 -14.30 -9.79
CA ILE A 359 -0.11 -13.29 -9.29
C ILE A 359 0.36 -12.37 -10.43
N GLN A 360 0.73 -12.96 -11.58
CA GLN A 360 1.17 -12.22 -12.77
C GLN A 360 0.07 -11.29 -13.33
N ASN A 361 -1.19 -11.72 -13.27
CA ASN A 361 -2.33 -11.01 -13.86
C ASN A 361 -3.16 -10.18 -12.86
N ALA A 362 -2.79 -10.15 -11.58
CA ALA A 362 -3.52 -9.42 -10.54
C ALA A 362 -3.60 -7.90 -10.79
N GLY A 363 -2.69 -7.34 -11.59
CA GLY A 363 -2.81 -5.97 -12.09
C GLY A 363 -4.00 -5.80 -13.04
N THR A 364 -4.12 -6.72 -14.00
CA THR A 364 -5.18 -6.77 -14.99
C THR A 364 -6.55 -7.01 -14.34
N GLU A 365 -6.65 -7.94 -13.38
CA GLU A 365 -7.88 -8.19 -12.62
C GLU A 365 -8.45 -6.89 -12.00
N VAL A 366 -7.58 -6.03 -11.45
CA VAL A 366 -8.02 -4.76 -10.85
C VAL A 366 -8.47 -3.75 -11.90
N VAL A 367 -7.80 -3.69 -13.06
CA VAL A 367 -8.19 -2.81 -14.16
C VAL A 367 -9.56 -3.21 -14.72
N GLU A 368 -9.80 -4.51 -14.89
CA GLU A 368 -11.07 -5.08 -15.32
C GLU A 368 -12.18 -4.81 -14.30
N ALA A 369 -11.91 -5.04 -13.01
CA ALA A 369 -12.86 -4.77 -11.93
C ALA A 369 -13.21 -3.27 -11.81
N LYS A 370 -12.29 -2.38 -12.20
CA LYS A 370 -12.53 -0.93 -12.31
C LYS A 370 -13.16 -0.51 -13.64
N ALA A 371 -13.55 -1.45 -14.50
CA ALA A 371 -14.11 -1.19 -15.83
C ALA A 371 -13.22 -0.26 -16.67
N GLY A 372 -11.89 -0.37 -16.54
CA GLY A 372 -10.93 0.48 -17.24
C GLY A 372 -10.77 1.90 -16.66
N ALA A 373 -11.45 2.25 -15.57
CA ALA A 373 -11.34 3.56 -14.90
C ALA A 373 -10.05 3.73 -14.06
N GLY A 374 -8.96 3.05 -14.45
CA GLY A 374 -7.65 3.10 -13.82
C GLY A 374 -7.19 1.75 -13.24
N SER A 375 -6.00 1.76 -12.65
CA SER A 375 -5.33 0.57 -12.09
C SER A 375 -5.35 0.56 -10.56
N ALA A 376 -4.63 -0.38 -9.95
CA ALA A 376 -4.49 -0.46 -8.49
C ALA A 376 -3.88 0.83 -7.92
N THR A 377 -4.61 1.48 -7.02
CA THR A 377 -4.21 2.73 -6.36
C THR A 377 -3.94 2.51 -4.88
N LEU A 378 -4.95 2.05 -4.15
CA LEU A 378 -4.89 1.86 -2.69
C LEU A 378 -3.90 0.77 -2.27
N SER A 379 -3.95 -0.40 -2.91
CA SER A 379 -3.02 -1.49 -2.61
C SER A 379 -1.59 -1.15 -3.04
N MET A 380 -1.41 -0.36 -4.11
CA MET A 380 -0.10 0.14 -4.51
C MET A 380 0.45 1.15 -3.50
N ALA A 381 -0.38 2.08 -3.01
CA ALA A 381 0.01 3.00 -1.94
C ALA A 381 0.43 2.27 -0.66
N TYR A 382 -0.31 1.23 -0.26
CA TYR A 382 0.07 0.35 0.85
C TYR A 382 1.44 -0.31 0.62
N ALA A 383 1.64 -0.93 -0.55
CA ALA A 383 2.89 -1.62 -0.85
C ALA A 383 4.09 -0.67 -0.92
N ALA A 384 3.91 0.52 -1.51
CA ALA A 384 4.94 1.55 -1.57
C ALA A 384 5.26 2.12 -0.19
N ALA A 385 4.24 2.39 0.65
CA ALA A 385 4.45 2.86 2.02
C ALA A 385 5.21 1.81 2.85
N ARG A 386 4.92 0.51 2.69
CA ARG A 386 5.70 -0.57 3.31
C ARG A 386 7.18 -0.52 2.89
N PHE A 387 7.46 -0.34 1.60
CA PHE A 387 8.85 -0.28 1.12
C PHE A 387 9.59 0.98 1.62
N VAL A 388 8.88 2.12 1.71
CA VAL A 388 9.39 3.34 2.34
C VAL A 388 9.70 3.12 3.81
N GLU A 389 8.79 2.52 4.56
CA GLU A 389 9.01 2.20 5.99
C GLU A 389 10.23 1.27 6.19
N SER A 390 10.39 0.25 5.34
CA SER A 390 11.58 -0.61 5.33
C SER A 390 12.85 0.21 5.09
N SER A 391 12.83 1.15 4.14
CA SER A 391 13.96 2.04 3.85
C SER A 391 14.29 2.98 5.02
N LEU A 392 13.27 3.56 5.66
CA LEU A 392 13.44 4.42 6.83
C LEU A 392 14.03 3.65 8.03
N ARG A 393 13.56 2.42 8.29
CA ARG A 393 14.15 1.54 9.32
C ARG A 393 15.62 1.21 9.01
N ALA A 394 15.94 0.94 7.75
CA ALA A 394 17.31 0.68 7.34
C ALA A 394 18.23 1.90 7.53
N LEU A 395 17.74 3.11 7.22
CA LEU A 395 18.42 4.37 7.49
C LEU A 395 18.63 4.61 9.00
N ASP A 396 17.65 4.23 9.83
CA ASP A 396 17.73 4.31 11.30
C ASP A 396 18.72 3.28 11.88
N GLY A 397 19.18 2.33 11.07
CA GLY A 397 20.17 1.33 11.42
C GLY A 397 19.60 0.01 11.91
N ASP A 398 18.33 -0.28 11.60
CA ASP A 398 17.81 -1.63 11.72
C ASP A 398 18.60 -2.56 10.79
N SER A 399 19.33 -3.50 11.39
CA SER A 399 20.21 -4.41 10.67
C SER A 399 19.48 -5.58 9.98
N ASP A 400 18.17 -5.74 10.22
CA ASP A 400 17.38 -6.91 9.79
C ASP A 400 16.19 -6.50 8.90
N VAL A 401 16.47 -5.72 7.86
CA VAL A 401 15.48 -5.27 6.88
C VAL A 401 15.69 -5.97 5.53
N TYR A 402 14.66 -6.67 5.06
CA TYR A 402 14.68 -7.36 3.76
C TYR A 402 13.40 -7.09 2.98
N GLU A 403 13.54 -6.83 1.69
CA GLU A 403 12.43 -6.66 0.76
C GLU A 403 12.81 -7.23 -0.61
N CYS A 404 11.82 -7.60 -1.43
CA CYS A 404 12.07 -7.79 -2.86
C CYS A 404 12.00 -6.44 -3.57
N SER A 405 12.97 -6.14 -4.41
CA SER A 405 12.99 -4.92 -5.24
C SER A 405 13.74 -5.16 -6.54
N TYR A 406 13.30 -4.48 -7.61
CA TYR A 406 13.95 -4.47 -8.92
C TYR A 406 15.13 -3.48 -8.91
N VAL A 407 16.34 -4.00 -8.85
CA VAL A 407 17.58 -3.23 -8.68
C VAL A 407 18.62 -3.64 -9.70
N GLN A 408 19.73 -2.88 -9.81
CA GLN A 408 20.89 -3.37 -10.56
C GLN A 408 21.42 -4.64 -9.87
N SER A 409 21.61 -5.70 -10.63
CA SER A 409 21.88 -7.03 -10.09
C SER A 409 22.79 -7.83 -11.02
N ASP A 410 23.59 -8.72 -10.42
CA ASP A 410 24.46 -9.69 -11.08
C ASP A 410 23.97 -11.14 -10.93
N LEU A 411 22.76 -11.34 -10.39
CA LEU A 411 22.16 -12.67 -10.22
C LEU A 411 21.87 -13.38 -11.56
N THR A 412 21.75 -12.62 -12.63
CA THR A 412 21.52 -13.11 -14.00
C THR A 412 22.43 -12.36 -14.96
N GLU A 413 22.43 -12.74 -16.23
CA GLU A 413 23.11 -12.00 -17.29
C GLU A 413 22.49 -10.62 -17.59
N LEU A 414 21.31 -10.33 -17.04
CA LEU A 414 20.60 -9.07 -17.21
C LEU A 414 21.07 -8.05 -16.16
N PRO A 415 21.24 -6.76 -16.53
CA PRO A 415 21.79 -5.76 -15.62
C PRO A 415 20.84 -5.36 -14.49
N PHE A 416 19.53 -5.65 -14.63
CA PHE A 416 18.53 -5.38 -13.60
C PHE A 416 17.69 -6.62 -13.35
N PHE A 417 17.43 -6.92 -12.08
CA PHE A 417 16.64 -8.08 -11.70
C PHE A 417 16.04 -7.88 -10.31
N ALA A 418 14.77 -8.25 -10.14
CA ALA A 418 14.08 -8.21 -8.87
C ALA A 418 14.43 -9.44 -8.07
N SER A 419 14.87 -9.23 -6.85
CA SER A 419 15.21 -10.31 -5.91
C SER A 419 15.12 -9.78 -4.49
N ARG A 420 15.18 -10.68 -3.50
CA ARG A 420 15.29 -10.24 -2.11
C ARG A 420 16.63 -9.57 -1.89
N ILE A 421 16.58 -8.38 -1.32
CA ILE A 421 17.73 -7.58 -0.94
C ILE A 421 17.71 -7.33 0.57
N LYS A 422 18.89 -7.21 1.16
CA LYS A 422 19.09 -6.66 2.49
C LYS A 422 19.30 -5.16 2.37
N LEU A 423 18.49 -4.37 3.07
CA LEU A 423 18.62 -2.93 3.15
C LEU A 423 19.45 -2.53 4.38
N GLY A 424 20.23 -1.47 4.24
CA GLY A 424 20.93 -0.82 5.34
C GLY A 424 21.06 0.69 5.11
N ARG A 425 21.90 1.34 5.92
CA ARG A 425 22.04 2.81 5.93
C ARG A 425 22.48 3.42 4.60
N ASN A 426 23.15 2.64 3.76
CA ASN A 426 23.68 3.07 2.46
C ASN A 426 22.94 2.39 1.29
N GLY A 427 21.71 1.92 1.51
CA GLY A 427 20.89 1.27 0.49
C GLY A 427 21.06 -0.25 0.49
N VAL A 428 21.18 -0.86 -0.69
CA VAL A 428 21.41 -2.31 -0.82
C VAL A 428 22.74 -2.72 -0.18
N GLU A 429 22.67 -3.50 0.91
CA GLU A 429 23.85 -4.11 1.56
C GLU A 429 24.22 -5.46 0.93
N ALA A 430 23.21 -6.25 0.58
CA ALA A 430 23.40 -7.56 -0.01
C ALA A 430 22.21 -7.94 -0.90
N VAL A 431 22.50 -8.65 -1.98
CA VAL A 431 21.51 -9.33 -2.82
C VAL A 431 21.48 -10.81 -2.42
N ILE A 432 20.29 -11.35 -2.11
CA ILE A 432 20.15 -12.69 -1.52
C ILE A 432 20.08 -13.75 -2.63
N SER A 433 21.24 -14.14 -3.15
CA SER A 433 21.37 -15.12 -4.24
C SER A 433 20.85 -16.52 -3.91
N SER A 434 20.80 -16.89 -2.62
CA SER A 434 20.36 -18.22 -2.19
C SER A 434 18.91 -18.54 -2.54
N GLU A 435 18.07 -17.54 -2.82
CA GLU A 435 16.67 -17.78 -3.20
C GLU A 435 16.54 -18.41 -4.60
N LEU A 436 17.50 -18.16 -5.49
CA LEU A 436 17.57 -18.77 -6.82
C LEU A 436 18.21 -20.16 -6.81
N GLN A 437 18.65 -20.67 -5.65
CA GLN A 437 19.21 -22.02 -5.54
C GLN A 437 18.11 -23.04 -5.29
N GLY A 438 18.15 -24.17 -5.99
CA GLY A 438 17.19 -25.26 -5.82
C GLY A 438 15.76 -24.83 -6.16
N LEU A 439 15.60 -24.14 -7.30
CA LEU A 439 14.29 -23.88 -7.92
C LEU A 439 13.67 -25.19 -8.41
N THR A 440 12.34 -25.24 -8.46
CA THR A 440 11.64 -26.35 -9.12
C THR A 440 11.82 -26.27 -10.63
N GLU A 441 11.50 -27.36 -11.35
CA GLU A 441 11.53 -27.36 -12.82
C GLU A 441 10.62 -26.27 -13.41
N PHE A 442 9.43 -26.07 -12.83
CA PHE A 442 8.51 -25.02 -13.21
C PHE A 442 9.12 -23.63 -13.03
N GLU A 443 9.67 -23.34 -11.85
CA GLU A 443 10.29 -22.04 -11.55
C GLU A 443 11.52 -21.77 -12.42
N GLN A 444 12.34 -22.78 -12.69
CA GLN A 444 13.50 -22.65 -13.57
C GLN A 444 13.06 -22.34 -15.01
N LYS A 445 12.04 -23.05 -15.53
CA LYS A 445 11.50 -22.80 -16.86
C LYS A 445 10.90 -21.41 -16.97
N ALA A 446 10.16 -20.96 -15.95
CA ALA A 446 9.60 -19.62 -15.88
C ALA A 446 10.69 -18.53 -15.81
N LEU A 447 11.76 -18.77 -15.06
CA LEU A 447 12.92 -17.89 -14.99
C LEU A 447 13.62 -17.74 -16.34
N GLU A 448 13.78 -18.83 -17.11
CA GLU A 448 14.34 -18.71 -18.46
C GLU A 448 13.38 -18.02 -19.43
N ALA A 449 12.07 -18.26 -19.29
CA ALA A 449 11.05 -17.65 -20.15
C ALA A 449 10.91 -16.14 -19.97
N LEU A 450 11.11 -15.60 -18.76
CA LEU A 450 10.97 -14.16 -18.50
C LEU A 450 12.17 -13.33 -19.00
N LYS A 451 13.36 -13.93 -19.11
CA LYS A 451 14.60 -13.20 -19.40
C LYS A 451 14.54 -12.42 -20.74
N PRO A 452 14.05 -12.99 -21.86
CA PRO A 452 13.93 -12.25 -23.11
C PRO A 452 13.00 -11.03 -23.03
N GLU A 453 11.85 -11.15 -22.34
CA GLU A 453 10.92 -10.03 -22.17
C GLU A 453 11.50 -8.92 -21.28
N LEU A 454 12.19 -9.33 -20.22
CA LEU A 454 12.87 -8.40 -19.33
C LEU A 454 14.02 -7.69 -20.04
N LYS A 455 14.83 -8.42 -20.81
CA LYS A 455 15.90 -7.85 -21.63
C LYS A 455 15.37 -6.79 -22.60
N ALA A 456 14.30 -7.10 -23.33
CA ALA A 456 13.69 -6.15 -24.25
C ALA A 456 13.18 -4.88 -23.53
N SER A 457 12.61 -5.04 -22.34
CA SER A 457 12.15 -3.92 -21.51
C SER A 457 13.30 -3.04 -21.02
N ILE A 458 14.41 -3.65 -20.60
CA ILE A 458 15.63 -2.96 -20.19
C ILE A 458 16.22 -2.19 -21.37
N GLU A 459 16.43 -2.86 -22.50
CA GLU A 459 16.99 -2.25 -23.71
C GLU A 459 16.12 -1.09 -24.22
N LYS A 460 14.79 -1.21 -24.14
CA LYS A 460 13.87 -0.12 -24.49
C LYS A 460 14.08 1.12 -23.61
N GLY A 461 14.25 0.93 -22.29
CA GLY A 461 14.52 2.02 -21.35
C GLY A 461 15.88 2.68 -21.59
N VAL A 462 16.93 1.88 -21.76
CA VAL A 462 18.29 2.38 -22.05
C VAL A 462 18.32 3.14 -23.37
N ALA A 463 17.73 2.58 -24.43
CA ALA A 463 17.69 3.20 -25.75
C ALA A 463 16.91 4.53 -25.75
N PHE A 464 15.89 4.68 -24.90
CA PHE A 464 15.15 5.94 -24.77
C PHE A 464 16.07 7.08 -24.32
N VAL A 465 16.88 6.87 -23.28
CA VAL A 465 17.80 7.89 -22.75
C VAL A 465 18.95 8.16 -23.71
N GLN A 466 19.48 7.12 -24.37
CA GLN A 466 20.57 7.29 -25.35
C GLN A 466 20.16 8.11 -26.58
N LYS A 467 18.88 8.05 -27.00
CA LYS A 467 18.35 8.87 -28.11
C LYS A 467 18.13 10.33 -27.74
N GLN A 468 18.02 10.64 -26.45
CA GLN A 468 17.76 11.97 -25.93
C GLN A 468 18.74 12.26 -24.79
N PRO A 469 20.03 12.47 -25.09
CA PRO A 469 21.03 12.70 -24.05
C PRO A 469 20.60 13.86 -23.16
N VAL A 470 20.73 13.67 -21.87
CA VAL A 470 20.42 14.69 -20.88
C VAL A 470 21.40 15.85 -21.07
N THR A 471 20.90 17.08 -21.20
CA THR A 471 21.74 18.28 -21.32
C THR A 471 22.62 18.39 -20.08
N ALA A 472 23.94 18.49 -20.26
CA ALA A 472 24.94 18.43 -19.19
C ALA A 472 24.66 19.43 -18.05
#